data_AF-A0A1M3HRV2-F1
#
_entry.id   AF-A0A1M3HRV2-F1
#
_cell.length_a   1.000
_cell.length_b   1.000
_cell.length_c   1.000
_cell.angle_alpha   90.00
_cell.angle_beta   90.00
_cell.angle_gamma   90.00
#
_symmetry.space_group_name_H-M   'P 1'
#
loop_
_entity.id
_entity.type
_entity.pdbx_description
1 polymer ?
#
loop_
_entity_poly.entity_id
_entity_poly.type
_entity_poly.pdbx_seq_one_letter_code
_entity_poly.pdbx_strand_id
1 'polypeptide(L)'
;MNLNIMGASLPAAILLMAGQPAFAEEMSAPVPIAAVGPQQQPPFVPADFNVPTLVEAAGFKLVPLGPEVVNVDFDAYMSSIEHLQGTFSRSTGWPHKDISAADAMRDMEGEQARFSSRRSFAYAVLTPDGSRERGSVYVSPSPVPGYDAVVRMWVTKAEYDAGFDAELYRWASDWVGKEWPFQKVAYPGRAIDWASWDAMVAANAVSKTAPSE
;
A
#
# COMPACT_ATOMS: atom_id res chain seq x y z
N MET A 1 -15.82 54.90 55.12
CA MET A 1 -17.08 55.66 55.00
C MET A 1 -18.23 54.66 55.12
N ASN A 2 -19.38 55.06 55.64
CA ASN A 2 -20.49 54.17 56.05
C ASN A 2 -21.24 53.61 54.80
N LEU A 3 -22.15 52.63 54.82
CA LEU A 3 -23.12 52.19 55.85
C LEU A 3 -23.34 50.64 55.91
N ASN A 4 -23.96 50.19 57.01
CA ASN A 4 -24.64 48.90 57.18
C ASN A 4 -25.98 48.82 56.43
N ILE A 5 -26.56 47.59 56.34
CA ILE A 5 -27.93 47.18 56.76
C ILE A 5 -28.09 45.69 56.37
N MET A 6 -28.25 44.70 57.28
CA MET A 6 -29.44 44.30 58.09
C MET A 6 -30.68 43.95 57.23
N GLY A 7 -31.47 42.89 57.47
CA GLY A 7 -31.41 41.71 58.36
C GLY A 7 -32.34 40.64 57.76
N ALA A 8 -32.15 39.32 57.93
CA ALA A 8 -32.17 38.54 59.18
C ALA A 8 -33.58 38.40 59.81
N SER A 9 -34.27 37.27 59.54
CA SER A 9 -35.21 36.65 60.48
C SER A 9 -35.49 35.16 60.17
N LEU A 10 -35.44 34.33 61.22
CA LEU A 10 -35.82 32.90 61.37
C LEU A 10 -36.53 32.79 62.75
N PRO A 11 -37.15 31.65 63.20
CA PRO A 11 -37.25 30.29 62.65
C PRO A 11 -38.69 30.06 62.08
N ALA A 12 -39.40 28.92 62.07
CA ALA A 12 -39.32 27.56 62.66
C ALA A 12 -40.07 26.56 61.74
N ALA A 13 -39.99 25.22 61.79
CA ALA A 13 -39.84 24.21 62.86
C ALA A 13 -41.10 24.09 63.77
N ILE A 14 -41.66 22.91 64.10
CA ILE A 14 -41.21 21.50 64.00
C ILE A 14 -42.42 20.59 63.66
N LEU A 15 -42.26 19.55 62.82
CA LEU A 15 -42.80 18.20 63.11
C LEU A 15 -42.13 17.12 62.23
N LEU A 16 -41.99 15.90 62.75
CA LEU A 16 -41.38 14.76 62.07
C LEU A 16 -42.45 13.81 61.49
N MET A 17 -42.14 13.18 60.36
CA MET A 17 -42.52 11.79 60.08
C MET A 17 -41.32 11.07 59.46
N ALA A 18 -41.05 9.84 59.90
CA ALA A 18 -39.93 9.04 59.41
C ALA A 18 -40.38 8.09 58.30
N GLY A 19 -39.56 7.93 57.25
CA GLY A 19 -39.95 7.17 56.06
C GLY A 19 -38.80 6.58 55.26
N GLN A 20 -38.12 5.59 55.83
CA GLN A 20 -37.17 4.64 55.20
C GLN A 20 -35.90 5.23 54.52
N PRO A 21 -34.74 4.55 54.60
CA PRO A 21 -33.58 4.90 53.78
C PRO A 21 -33.83 4.47 52.33
N ALA A 22 -33.73 5.40 51.39
CA ALA A 22 -33.62 5.04 49.98
C ALA A 22 -32.26 4.36 49.75
N PHE A 23 -32.26 3.23 49.04
CA PHE A 23 -31.02 2.67 48.51
C PHE A 23 -30.48 3.65 47.46
N ALA A 24 -29.28 4.20 47.72
CA ALA A 24 -28.57 4.98 46.72
C ALA A 24 -28.03 4.02 45.66
N GLU A 25 -28.58 4.07 44.46
CA GLU A 25 -28.13 3.28 43.32
C GLU A 25 -26.78 3.83 42.85
N GLU A 26 -25.68 3.11 43.11
CA GLU A 26 -24.35 3.50 42.65
C GLU A 26 -24.30 3.48 41.12
N MET A 27 -24.43 4.66 40.52
CA MET A 27 -24.23 4.88 39.09
C MET A 27 -22.78 4.57 38.70
N SER A 28 -22.51 3.29 38.41
CA SER A 28 -21.21 2.83 37.94
C SER A 28 -20.81 3.61 36.70
N ALA A 29 -19.72 4.38 36.80
CA ALA A 29 -19.23 5.19 35.70
C ALA A 29 -18.80 4.26 34.54
N PRO A 30 -19.18 4.56 33.28
CA PRO A 30 -18.84 3.70 32.16
C PRO A 30 -17.32 3.63 32.01
N VAL A 31 -16.78 2.41 32.04
CA VAL A 31 -15.37 2.15 31.75
C VAL A 31 -15.07 2.71 30.35
N PRO A 32 -14.05 3.60 30.19
CA PRO A 32 -13.74 4.15 28.88
C PRO A 32 -13.28 3.02 27.97
N ILE A 33 -14.07 2.74 26.93
CA ILE A 33 -13.66 1.85 25.85
C ILE A 33 -12.42 2.48 25.23
N ALA A 34 -11.25 1.87 25.45
CA ALA A 34 -10.00 2.34 24.89
C ALA A 34 -10.16 2.35 23.36
N ALA A 35 -10.10 3.54 22.76
CA ALA A 35 -10.23 3.69 21.32
C ALA A 35 -9.10 2.89 20.65
N VAL A 36 -9.47 1.81 19.96
CA VAL A 36 -8.51 1.00 19.20
C VAL A 36 -8.03 1.88 18.05
N GLY A 37 -6.90 2.57 18.27
CA GLY A 37 -6.21 3.32 17.24
C GLY A 37 -5.91 2.40 16.04
N PRO A 38 -5.82 2.96 14.82
CA PRO A 38 -5.66 2.17 13.61
C PRO A 38 -4.48 1.21 13.77
N GLN A 39 -4.77 -0.09 13.74
CA GLN A 39 -3.74 -1.11 13.90
C GLN A 39 -2.71 -0.93 12.79
N GLN A 40 -1.50 -0.53 13.18
CA GLN A 40 -0.38 -0.41 12.26
C GLN A 40 -0.10 -1.82 11.72
N GLN A 41 -0.32 -2.02 10.42
CA GLN A 41 0.09 -3.26 9.77
C GLN A 41 1.60 -3.44 9.98
N PRO A 42 2.08 -4.67 10.25
CA PRO A 42 3.51 -4.92 10.33
C PRO A 42 4.18 -4.50 9.01
N PRO A 43 5.42 -3.97 9.05
CA PRO A 43 6.08 -3.48 7.86
C PRO A 43 6.30 -4.64 6.87
N PHE A 44 6.11 -4.35 5.57
CA PHE A 44 6.17 -5.35 4.50
C PHE A 44 7.53 -6.08 4.42
N VAL A 45 8.60 -5.41 4.85
CA VAL A 45 9.95 -5.95 5.01
C VAL A 45 10.49 -5.55 6.39
N PRO A 46 11.41 -6.33 7.00
CA PRO A 46 12.03 -6.01 8.29
C PRO A 46 12.58 -4.58 8.35
N ALA A 47 12.58 -3.94 9.52
CA ALA A 47 12.95 -2.52 9.64
C ALA A 47 14.43 -2.25 9.27
N ASP A 48 15.28 -3.24 9.49
CA ASP A 48 16.71 -3.31 9.20
C ASP A 48 17.03 -3.78 7.76
N PHE A 49 16.04 -4.26 7.00
CA PHE A 49 16.25 -4.70 5.62
C PHE A 49 16.65 -3.51 4.71
N ASN A 50 17.84 -3.57 4.13
CA ASN A 50 18.34 -2.56 3.21
C ASN A 50 17.72 -2.74 1.82
N VAL A 51 16.60 -2.07 1.58
CA VAL A 51 15.91 -2.05 0.29
C VAL A 51 16.85 -1.47 -0.78
N PRO A 52 17.17 -2.19 -1.87
CA PRO A 52 18.09 -1.68 -2.89
C PRO A 52 17.54 -0.40 -3.56
N THR A 53 18.38 0.62 -3.71
CA THR A 53 18.07 1.87 -4.44
C THR A 53 18.84 2.02 -5.75
N LEU A 54 19.78 1.12 -6.00
CA LEU A 54 20.40 0.87 -7.30
C LEU A 54 20.73 -0.63 -7.36
N VAL A 55 20.42 -1.29 -8.47
CA VAL A 55 20.89 -2.66 -8.77
C VAL A 55 21.44 -2.68 -10.18
N GLU A 56 22.72 -2.99 -10.34
CA GLU A 56 23.35 -3.13 -11.65
C GLU A 56 23.28 -4.58 -12.13
N ALA A 57 22.93 -4.79 -13.40
CA ALA A 57 22.80 -6.10 -14.02
C ALA A 57 23.50 -6.12 -15.38
N ALA A 58 23.61 -7.31 -15.98
CA ALA A 58 24.14 -7.44 -17.33
C ALA A 58 23.18 -6.79 -18.34
N GLY A 59 23.52 -5.61 -18.85
CA GLY A 59 22.75 -4.92 -19.90
C GLY A 59 21.57 -4.07 -19.42
N PHE A 60 21.37 -3.89 -18.10
CA PHE A 60 20.38 -2.98 -17.53
C PHE A 60 20.71 -2.62 -16.07
N LYS A 61 19.98 -1.66 -15.50
CA LYS A 61 20.01 -1.32 -14.08
C LYS A 61 18.59 -1.07 -13.55
N LEU A 62 18.35 -1.36 -12.28
CA LEU A 62 17.12 -0.98 -11.57
C LEU A 62 17.37 0.24 -10.69
N VAL A 63 16.49 1.22 -10.77
CA VAL A 63 16.39 2.36 -9.83
C VAL A 63 14.92 2.56 -9.41
N PRO A 64 14.62 3.08 -8.21
CA PRO A 64 13.25 3.32 -7.78
C PRO A 64 12.46 4.22 -8.75
N LEU A 65 11.17 3.91 -8.97
CA LEU A 65 10.26 4.83 -9.65
C LEU A 65 10.04 6.09 -8.80
N GLY A 66 10.04 7.25 -9.46
CA GLY A 66 9.94 8.55 -8.84
C GLY A 66 10.18 9.70 -9.84
N PRO A 67 10.02 10.97 -9.40
CA PRO A 67 10.10 12.15 -10.27
C PRO A 67 11.37 12.28 -11.14
N GLU A 68 12.47 11.65 -10.75
CA GLU A 68 13.74 11.67 -11.50
C GLU A 68 13.69 10.86 -12.81
N VAL A 69 12.84 9.82 -12.89
CA VAL A 69 12.71 8.94 -14.08
C VAL A 69 11.42 9.15 -14.87
N VAL A 70 10.52 10.04 -14.43
CA VAL A 70 9.18 10.26 -15.01
C VAL A 70 9.15 10.38 -16.53
N ASN A 71 10.15 11.02 -17.15
CA ASN A 71 10.19 11.22 -18.60
C ASN A 71 10.49 9.91 -19.36
N VAL A 72 11.41 9.08 -18.85
CA VAL A 72 11.78 7.82 -19.52
C VAL A 72 10.76 6.70 -19.30
N ASP A 73 10.09 6.69 -18.13
CA ASP A 73 8.92 5.85 -17.87
C ASP A 73 7.74 6.23 -18.78
N PHE A 74 7.40 7.52 -18.87
CA PHE A 74 6.33 8.03 -19.72
C PHE A 74 6.55 7.66 -21.20
N ASP A 75 7.75 7.92 -21.74
CA ASP A 75 8.10 7.53 -23.11
C ASP A 75 8.03 6.00 -23.30
N ALA A 76 8.46 5.22 -22.30
CA ALA A 76 8.42 3.76 -22.34
C ALA A 76 6.99 3.21 -22.38
N TYR A 77 6.09 3.59 -21.45
CA TYR A 77 4.73 3.06 -21.47
C TYR A 77 3.88 3.63 -22.62
N MET A 78 4.07 4.90 -23.01
CA MET A 78 3.36 5.49 -24.15
C MET A 78 3.75 4.87 -25.49
N SER A 79 5.01 4.42 -25.65
CA SER A 79 5.43 3.65 -26.83
C SER A 79 4.74 2.28 -26.96
N SER A 80 4.09 1.80 -25.89
CA SER A 80 3.74 0.39 -25.69
C SER A 80 2.28 0.15 -25.29
N ILE A 81 1.38 1.11 -25.55
CA ILE A 81 0.01 1.14 -24.99
C ILE A 81 -0.75 -0.18 -25.20
N GLU A 82 -0.99 -0.61 -26.44
CA GLU A 82 -1.76 -1.82 -26.74
C GLU A 82 -1.12 -3.09 -26.15
N HIS A 83 0.21 -3.13 -26.08
CA HIS A 83 0.94 -4.25 -25.47
C HIS A 83 0.67 -4.32 -23.97
N LEU A 84 0.85 -3.21 -23.25
CA LEU A 84 0.68 -3.15 -21.79
C LEU A 84 -0.77 -3.36 -21.36
N GLN A 85 -1.73 -2.83 -22.15
CA GLN A 85 -3.15 -3.11 -22.00
C GLN A 85 -3.46 -4.61 -22.16
N GLY A 86 -2.78 -5.32 -23.07
CA GLY A 86 -2.95 -6.76 -23.27
C GLY A 86 -2.23 -7.65 -22.27
N THR A 87 -1.02 -7.30 -21.83
CA THR A 87 -0.12 -8.21 -21.08
C THR A 87 0.00 -7.92 -19.59
N PHE A 88 -0.11 -6.66 -19.16
CA PHE A 88 0.25 -6.23 -17.80
C PHE A 88 -0.92 -5.65 -16.99
N SER A 89 -1.63 -4.67 -17.53
CA SER A 89 -2.77 -4.03 -16.86
C SER A 89 -4.08 -4.76 -17.13
N ARG A 90 -4.18 -5.46 -18.27
CA ARG A 90 -5.37 -6.21 -18.72
C ARG A 90 -6.64 -5.33 -18.77
N SER A 91 -6.45 -4.06 -19.07
CA SER A 91 -7.46 -3.00 -19.00
C SER A 91 -7.07 -1.84 -19.92
N THR A 92 -8.05 -1.21 -20.56
CA THR A 92 -7.85 0.02 -21.35
C THR A 92 -7.64 1.27 -20.48
N GLY A 93 -7.78 1.15 -19.16
CA GLY A 93 -7.62 2.27 -18.21
C GLY A 93 -6.18 2.69 -17.93
N TRP A 94 -5.17 1.84 -18.20
CA TRP A 94 -3.76 2.24 -18.19
C TRP A 94 -2.89 1.31 -19.06
N PRO A 95 -1.89 1.83 -19.78
CA PRO A 95 -1.71 3.25 -20.09
C PRO A 95 -2.76 3.68 -21.14
N HIS A 96 -2.92 4.98 -21.37
CA HIS A 96 -3.70 5.50 -22.49
C HIS A 96 -3.12 6.83 -22.98
N LYS A 97 -3.34 7.15 -24.26
CA LYS A 97 -2.76 8.30 -24.97
C LYS A 97 -3.06 9.69 -24.34
N ASP A 98 -4.05 9.76 -23.45
CA ASP A 98 -4.57 11.00 -22.87
C ASP A 98 -4.08 11.24 -21.42
N ILE A 99 -3.16 10.41 -20.90
CA ILE A 99 -2.48 10.67 -19.61
C ILE A 99 -1.63 11.94 -19.75
N SER A 100 -1.85 12.93 -18.89
CA SER A 100 -1.05 14.16 -18.90
C SER A 100 0.27 13.99 -18.15
N ALA A 101 1.27 14.81 -18.48
CA ALA A 101 2.53 14.86 -17.74
C ALA A 101 2.34 15.19 -16.23
N ALA A 102 1.26 15.90 -15.88
CA ALA A 102 0.92 16.21 -14.49
C ALA A 102 0.28 15.02 -13.75
N ASP A 103 -0.31 14.06 -14.47
CA ASP A 103 -0.82 12.81 -13.90
C ASP A 103 0.29 11.77 -13.78
N ALA A 104 1.18 11.69 -14.79
CA ALA A 104 2.39 10.87 -14.75
C ALA A 104 3.33 11.26 -13.61
N MET A 105 3.57 12.57 -13.41
CA MET A 105 4.33 13.07 -12.26
C MET A 105 3.69 12.65 -10.93
N ARG A 106 2.37 12.74 -10.82
CA ARG A 106 1.64 12.38 -9.58
C ARG A 106 1.70 10.88 -9.27
N ASP A 107 1.73 10.03 -10.28
CA ASP A 107 1.92 8.58 -10.08
C ASP A 107 3.36 8.27 -9.62
N MET A 108 4.36 8.95 -10.20
CA MET A 108 5.76 8.87 -9.76
C MET A 108 5.98 9.38 -8.32
N GLU A 109 5.37 10.52 -7.95
CA GLU A 109 5.30 10.99 -6.56
C GLU A 109 4.66 9.92 -5.65
N GLY A 110 3.60 9.27 -6.14
CA GLY A 110 2.89 8.18 -5.47
C GLY A 110 3.72 6.91 -5.28
N GLU A 111 4.52 6.50 -6.26
CA GLU A 111 5.48 5.38 -6.13
C GLU A 111 6.62 5.74 -5.18
N GLN A 112 7.22 6.93 -5.31
CA GLN A 112 8.29 7.38 -4.41
C GLN A 112 7.83 7.45 -2.95
N ALA A 113 6.59 7.91 -2.70
CA ALA A 113 5.98 7.92 -1.37
C ALA A 113 5.74 6.50 -0.82
N ARG A 114 5.30 5.56 -1.67
CA ARG A 114 5.13 4.14 -1.30
C ARG A 114 6.45 3.43 -1.02
N PHE A 115 7.50 3.75 -1.78
CA PHE A 115 8.85 3.26 -1.60
C PHE A 115 9.46 3.76 -0.28
N SER A 116 9.42 5.08 -0.06
CA SER A 116 9.91 5.72 1.17
C SER A 116 9.19 5.26 2.43
N SER A 117 7.88 4.99 2.33
CA SER A 117 7.07 4.42 3.43
C SER A 117 7.14 2.89 3.56
N ARG A 118 8.00 2.22 2.77
CA ARG A 118 8.23 0.76 2.76
C ARG A 118 6.94 -0.06 2.55
N ARG A 119 5.98 0.48 1.81
CA ARG A 119 4.68 -0.13 1.51
C ARG A 119 4.68 -0.99 0.24
N SER A 120 5.43 -0.56 -0.77
CA SER A 120 5.71 -1.30 -2.00
C SER A 120 6.93 -0.69 -2.68
N PHE A 121 7.64 -1.47 -3.48
CA PHE A 121 8.88 -1.07 -4.11
C PHE A 121 8.75 -1.25 -5.62
N ALA A 122 8.66 -0.14 -6.34
CA ALA A 122 8.60 -0.13 -7.79
C ALA A 122 9.91 0.41 -8.37
N TYR A 123 10.36 -0.18 -9.47
CA TYR A 123 11.67 0.05 -10.06
C TYR A 123 11.59 0.22 -11.57
N ALA A 124 12.16 1.31 -12.08
CA ALA A 124 12.49 1.45 -13.49
C ALA A 124 13.62 0.50 -13.87
N VAL A 125 13.45 -0.30 -14.93
CA VAL A 125 14.49 -1.14 -15.54
C VAL A 125 15.10 -0.35 -16.69
N LEU A 126 16.13 0.43 -16.38
CA LEU A 126 16.79 1.33 -17.33
C LEU A 126 17.88 0.61 -18.15
N THR A 127 18.20 1.16 -19.32
CA THR A 127 19.46 0.88 -20.00
C THR A 127 20.67 1.24 -19.10
N PRO A 128 21.86 0.66 -19.31
CA PRO A 128 23.00 0.88 -18.40
C PRO A 128 23.43 2.35 -18.24
N ASP A 129 23.34 3.12 -19.32
CA ASP A 129 23.55 4.58 -19.32
C ASP A 129 22.41 5.33 -18.60
N GLY A 130 21.18 4.81 -18.64
CA GLY A 130 19.98 5.44 -18.10
C GLY A 130 19.19 6.26 -19.12
N SER A 131 19.52 6.19 -20.41
CA SER A 131 18.87 7.00 -21.45
C SER A 131 17.47 6.53 -21.85
N ARG A 132 17.10 5.29 -21.52
CA ARG A 132 15.79 4.69 -21.79
C ARG A 132 15.34 3.79 -20.65
N GLU A 133 14.04 3.78 -20.38
CA GLU A 133 13.41 2.68 -19.66
C GLU A 133 13.05 1.53 -20.64
N ARG A 134 13.34 0.30 -20.21
CA ARG A 134 13.08 -0.94 -20.94
C ARG A 134 11.79 -1.60 -20.45
N GLY A 135 11.37 -1.31 -19.22
CA GLY A 135 10.26 -1.88 -18.49
C GLY A 135 10.34 -1.55 -17.00
N SER A 136 9.37 -1.97 -16.18
CA SER A 136 9.43 -1.77 -14.72
C SER A 136 9.16 -3.08 -13.93
N VAL A 137 9.67 -3.16 -12.70
CA VAL A 137 9.42 -4.26 -11.74
C VAL A 137 8.80 -3.72 -10.47
N TYR A 138 7.73 -4.36 -9.99
CA TYR A 138 6.98 -3.97 -8.80
C TYR A 138 6.97 -5.12 -7.80
N VAL A 139 7.41 -4.85 -6.56
CA VAL A 139 7.44 -5.77 -5.43
C VAL A 139 6.48 -5.22 -4.35
N SER A 140 5.38 -5.92 -4.06
CA SER A 140 4.36 -5.44 -3.12
C SER A 140 3.77 -6.56 -2.27
N PRO A 141 3.11 -6.25 -1.13
CA PRO A 141 2.46 -7.25 -0.29
C PRO A 141 1.47 -8.09 -1.08
N SER A 142 1.51 -9.42 -0.90
CA SER A 142 0.53 -10.27 -1.56
C SER A 142 -0.89 -10.00 -1.04
N PRO A 143 -1.89 -9.78 -1.92
CA PRO A 143 -3.28 -9.80 -1.49
C PRO A 143 -3.77 -11.22 -1.16
N VAL A 144 -3.12 -12.26 -1.69
CA VAL A 144 -3.48 -13.68 -1.54
C VAL A 144 -2.74 -14.29 -0.33
N PRO A 145 -3.45 -14.93 0.63
CA PRO A 145 -2.84 -15.56 1.79
C PRO A 145 -1.83 -16.67 1.43
N GLY A 146 -0.82 -16.85 2.29
CA GLY A 146 0.21 -17.86 2.08
C GLY A 146 1.16 -17.56 0.92
N TYR A 147 1.27 -16.30 0.53
CA TYR A 147 2.40 -15.68 -0.18
C TYR A 147 2.76 -14.40 0.57
N ASP A 148 4.04 -14.05 0.63
CA ASP A 148 4.49 -12.85 1.35
C ASP A 148 4.41 -11.61 0.44
N ALA A 149 4.91 -11.77 -0.78
CA ALA A 149 4.95 -10.75 -1.81
C ALA A 149 4.31 -11.22 -3.11
N VAL A 150 3.82 -10.27 -3.89
CA VAL A 150 3.54 -10.41 -5.32
C VAL A 150 4.54 -9.57 -6.10
N VAL A 151 5.12 -10.16 -7.15
CA VAL A 151 5.99 -9.47 -8.10
C VAL A 151 5.26 -9.37 -9.43
N ARG A 152 5.11 -8.14 -9.92
CA ARG A 152 4.59 -7.83 -11.26
C ARG A 152 5.68 -7.13 -12.05
N MET A 153 5.68 -7.29 -13.37
CA MET A 153 6.64 -6.63 -14.25
C MET A 153 6.05 -6.43 -15.64
N TRP A 154 6.58 -5.45 -16.36
CA TRP A 154 6.33 -5.25 -17.79
C TRP A 154 7.61 -4.83 -18.49
N VAL A 155 7.63 -4.96 -19.82
CA VAL A 155 8.64 -4.37 -20.70
C VAL A 155 7.96 -3.64 -21.86
N THR A 156 8.65 -2.70 -22.49
CA THR A 156 8.15 -2.04 -23.70
C THR A 156 7.95 -3.07 -24.82
N LYS A 157 7.05 -2.80 -25.77
CA LYS A 157 6.75 -3.72 -26.88
C LYS A 157 8.00 -4.10 -27.68
N ALA A 158 8.92 -3.16 -27.89
CA ALA A 158 10.19 -3.40 -28.57
C ALA A 158 11.13 -4.33 -27.79
N GLU A 159 11.16 -4.20 -26.46
CA GLU A 159 11.97 -5.06 -25.58
C GLU A 159 11.34 -6.45 -25.41
N TYR A 160 10.00 -6.55 -25.43
CA TYR A 160 9.27 -7.81 -25.53
C TYR A 160 9.61 -8.56 -26.82
N ASP A 161 9.56 -7.87 -27.96
CA ASP A 161 9.87 -8.44 -29.28
C ASP A 161 11.35 -8.86 -29.39
N ALA A 162 12.25 -8.19 -28.67
CA ALA A 162 13.65 -8.57 -28.51
C ALA A 162 13.88 -9.75 -27.53
N GLY A 163 12.83 -10.25 -26.87
CA GLY A 163 12.88 -11.37 -25.92
C GLY A 163 13.26 -10.99 -24.48
N PHE A 164 13.43 -9.70 -24.17
CA PHE A 164 13.89 -9.25 -22.86
C PHE A 164 12.91 -9.55 -21.72
N ASP A 165 11.60 -9.69 -21.98
CA ASP A 165 10.61 -10.06 -20.95
C ASP A 165 10.97 -11.37 -20.22
N ALA A 166 11.40 -12.39 -20.97
CA ALA A 166 11.79 -13.69 -20.41
C ALA A 166 13.16 -13.67 -19.73
N GLU A 167 14.03 -12.72 -20.09
CA GLU A 167 15.30 -12.46 -19.41
C GLU A 167 15.07 -11.74 -18.08
N LEU A 168 14.30 -10.65 -18.10
CA LEU A 168 13.92 -9.87 -16.92
C LEU A 168 13.12 -10.71 -15.92
N TYR A 169 12.18 -11.55 -16.38
CA TYR A 169 11.44 -12.44 -15.49
C TYR A 169 12.35 -13.44 -14.77
N ARG A 170 13.30 -14.07 -15.49
CA ARG A 170 14.30 -14.96 -14.90
C ARG A 170 15.18 -14.21 -13.90
N TRP A 171 15.73 -13.07 -14.30
CA TRP A 171 16.61 -12.26 -13.46
C TRP A 171 15.91 -11.75 -12.19
N ALA A 172 14.69 -11.21 -12.32
CA ALA A 172 13.92 -10.68 -11.20
C ALA A 172 13.49 -11.79 -10.23
N SER A 173 13.17 -12.99 -10.74
CA SER A 173 12.90 -14.16 -9.90
C SER A 173 14.15 -14.59 -9.11
N ASP A 174 15.30 -14.63 -9.76
CA ASP A 174 16.60 -14.95 -9.14
C ASP A 174 17.03 -13.89 -8.12
N TRP A 175 16.81 -12.61 -8.41
CA TRP A 175 17.14 -11.48 -7.53
C TRP A 175 16.24 -11.44 -6.30
N VAL A 176 14.92 -11.55 -6.48
CA VAL A 176 13.97 -11.59 -5.35
C VAL A 176 14.15 -12.86 -4.51
N GLY A 177 14.48 -14.01 -5.13
CA GLY A 177 14.75 -15.25 -4.40
C GLY A 177 16.07 -15.31 -3.62
N LYS A 178 16.95 -14.30 -3.74
CA LYS A 178 18.28 -14.25 -3.08
C LYS A 178 18.44 -13.05 -2.16
N GLU A 179 18.04 -11.86 -2.64
CA GLU A 179 18.31 -10.58 -1.96
C GLU A 179 17.14 -10.07 -1.10
N TRP A 180 15.94 -10.67 -1.20
CA TRP A 180 14.75 -10.21 -0.47
C TRP A 180 14.31 -11.19 0.62
N PRO A 181 13.68 -10.73 1.71
CA PRO A 181 13.41 -11.56 2.90
C PRO A 181 12.20 -12.51 2.77
N PHE A 182 11.64 -12.67 1.57
CA PHE A 182 10.40 -13.42 1.34
C PHE A 182 10.66 -14.92 1.23
N GLN A 183 9.80 -15.74 1.84
CA GLN A 183 9.84 -17.20 1.73
C GLN A 183 9.06 -17.70 0.52
N LYS A 184 7.99 -17.00 0.11
CA LYS A 184 7.16 -17.39 -1.03
C LYS A 184 6.58 -16.18 -1.76
N VAL A 185 6.92 -16.07 -3.04
CA VAL A 185 6.56 -14.94 -3.91
C VAL A 185 5.65 -15.41 -5.04
N ALA A 186 4.59 -14.65 -5.32
CA ALA A 186 3.71 -14.87 -6.45
C ALA A 186 4.20 -14.10 -7.69
N TYR A 187 4.16 -14.73 -8.87
CA TYR A 187 4.45 -14.09 -10.16
C TYR A 187 3.27 -14.25 -11.14
N PRO A 188 2.22 -13.42 -11.02
CA PRO A 188 1.01 -13.50 -11.85
C PRO A 188 1.29 -13.15 -13.31
N GLY A 189 0.64 -13.88 -14.23
CA GLY A 189 0.93 -13.81 -15.65
C GLY A 189 2.28 -14.43 -16.05
N ARG A 190 2.97 -15.14 -15.13
CA ARG A 190 4.26 -15.81 -15.37
C ARG A 190 4.27 -17.22 -14.76
N ALA A 191 4.55 -17.36 -13.46
CA ALA A 191 4.51 -18.66 -12.75
C ALA A 191 3.08 -19.10 -12.37
N ILE A 192 2.17 -18.13 -12.24
CA ILE A 192 0.74 -18.35 -12.00
C ILE A 192 0.01 -17.68 -13.15
N ASP A 193 -0.90 -18.39 -13.83
CA ASP A 193 -1.71 -17.78 -14.89
C ASP A 193 -2.70 -16.75 -14.32
N TRP A 194 -3.19 -15.86 -15.17
CA TRP A 194 -4.05 -14.77 -14.73
C TRP A 194 -5.41 -15.23 -14.18
N ALA A 195 -6.01 -16.31 -14.71
CA ALA A 195 -7.30 -16.79 -14.24
C ALA A 195 -7.17 -17.46 -12.87
N SER A 196 -6.13 -18.27 -12.66
CA SER A 196 -5.79 -18.84 -11.35
C SER A 196 -5.51 -17.75 -10.32
N TRP A 197 -4.73 -16.72 -10.67
CA TRP A 197 -4.43 -15.61 -9.76
C TRP A 197 -5.67 -14.79 -9.39
N ASP A 198 -6.47 -14.39 -10.38
CA ASP A 198 -7.66 -13.59 -10.14
C ASP A 198 -8.69 -14.33 -9.28
N ALA A 199 -8.82 -15.65 -9.46
CA ALA A 199 -9.64 -16.51 -8.61
C ALA A 199 -9.15 -16.54 -7.14
N MET A 200 -7.83 -16.62 -6.91
CA MET A 200 -7.24 -16.55 -5.56
C MET A 200 -7.47 -15.19 -4.91
N VAL A 201 -7.36 -14.10 -5.66
CA VAL A 201 -7.63 -12.73 -5.17
C VAL A 201 -9.10 -12.57 -4.79
N ALA A 202 -10.02 -13.02 -5.66
CA ALA A 202 -11.46 -12.94 -5.43
C ALA A 202 -11.91 -13.76 -4.21
N ALA A 203 -11.40 -14.99 -4.05
CA ALA A 203 -11.72 -15.83 -2.89
C ALA A 203 -11.34 -15.14 -1.57
N ASN A 204 -10.12 -14.60 -1.48
CA ASN A 204 -9.65 -13.85 -0.30
C ASN A 204 -10.41 -12.53 -0.08
N ALA A 205 -10.89 -11.87 -1.13
CA ALA A 205 -11.75 -10.68 -0.97
C ALA A 205 -13.08 -11.07 -0.28
N VAL A 206 -13.71 -12.16 -0.71
CA VAL A 206 -14.94 -12.68 -0.08
C VAL A 206 -14.69 -13.07 1.38
N SER A 207 -13.60 -13.78 1.68
CA SER A 207 -13.23 -14.17 3.06
C SER A 207 -13.02 -12.98 4.00
N LYS A 208 -12.67 -11.79 3.49
CA LYS A 208 -12.51 -10.56 4.28
C LYS A 208 -13.80 -9.77 4.46
N THR A 209 -14.88 -10.13 3.75
CA THR A 209 -16.20 -9.48 3.83
C THR A 209 -17.26 -10.30 4.56
N ALA A 210 -16.99 -11.58 4.84
CA ALA A 210 -17.84 -12.38 5.71
C ALA A 210 -17.76 -11.86 7.17
N PRO A 211 -18.88 -11.75 7.91
CA PRO A 211 -18.84 -11.56 9.34
C PRO A 211 -18.11 -12.71 10.03
N SER A 212 -17.36 -12.43 11.09
CA SER A 212 -16.94 -13.46 12.04
C SER A 212 -18.14 -13.97 12.83
N GLU A 213 -18.39 -15.28 12.79
CA GLU A 213 -19.34 -15.99 13.65
C GLU A 213 -18.89 -16.01 15.13
#